data_AF-A0A212CJG8-F1
#
_entry.id   AF-A0A212CJG8-F1
#
_cell.length_a   1.000
_cell.length_b   1.000
_cell.length_c   1.000
_cell.angle_alpha   90.00
_cell.angle_beta   90.00
_cell.angle_gamma   90.00
#
_symmetry.space_group_name_H-M   'P 1'
#
loop_
_entity.id
_entity.type
_entity.pdbx_description
1 polymer ?
#
loop_
_entity_poly.entity_id
_entity_poly.type
_entity_poly.pdbx_seq_one_letter_code
_entity_poly.pdbx_strand_id
1 'polypeptide(L)'
;MPHRSRHLLKLVNWRTFLPEEYKKNYVYTEPHLGRHNSPYSTLLDTAKFALNYFLNCQHDVLRDDGFIYVSQLQNVGGKVSHDHMEDGIHGTLSFMASPIYLQLGIRIKDKYINWLEENL
;
A
#
# COMPACT_ATOMS: atom_id res chain seq x y z
N MET A 1 -25.73 -5.87 -13.77
CA MET A 1 -25.96 -6.50 -12.46
C MET A 1 -27.45 -6.51 -12.13
N PRO A 2 -28.01 -7.65 -11.68
CA PRO A 2 -29.39 -7.72 -11.18
C PRO A 2 -29.61 -6.72 -10.03
N HIS A 3 -30.79 -6.09 -9.94
CA HIS A 3 -31.15 -5.16 -8.87
C HIS A 3 -30.87 -5.73 -7.46
N ARG A 4 -31.02 -7.06 -7.31
CA ARG A 4 -30.78 -7.78 -6.06
C ARG A 4 -29.32 -7.79 -5.59
N SER A 5 -28.33 -7.67 -6.48
CA SER A 5 -26.91 -7.76 -6.11
C SER A 5 -26.23 -6.42 -5.87
N ARG A 6 -26.94 -5.28 -6.01
CA ARG A 6 -26.38 -3.93 -5.77
C ARG A 6 -25.77 -3.75 -4.38
N HIS A 7 -26.32 -4.41 -3.36
CA HIS A 7 -25.81 -4.33 -1.99
C HIS A 7 -24.37 -4.88 -1.86
N LEU A 8 -23.97 -5.80 -2.75
CA LEU A 8 -22.63 -6.39 -2.78
C LEU A 8 -21.57 -5.43 -3.34
N LEU A 9 -21.97 -4.35 -4.03
CA LEU A 9 -21.05 -3.32 -4.53
C LEU A 9 -20.22 -2.68 -3.40
N LYS A 10 -20.75 -2.68 -2.17
CA LYS A 10 -20.02 -2.21 -0.99
C LYS A 10 -18.81 -3.08 -0.65
N LEU A 11 -18.85 -4.37 -0.98
CA LEU A 11 -17.79 -5.34 -0.65
C LEU A 11 -16.62 -5.29 -1.64
N VAL A 12 -16.85 -4.73 -2.82
CA VAL A 12 -15.87 -4.67 -3.91
C VAL A 12 -15.31 -3.25 -4.11
N ASN A 13 -15.89 -2.27 -3.42
CA ASN A 13 -15.43 -0.89 -3.42
C ASN A 13 -14.22 -0.72 -2.49
N TRP A 14 -13.03 -1.05 -2.99
CA TRP A 14 -11.78 -0.99 -2.21
C TRP A 14 -11.40 0.43 -1.75
N ARG A 15 -11.98 1.49 -2.33
CA ARG A 15 -11.80 2.89 -1.87
C ARG A 15 -12.17 3.07 -0.40
N THR A 16 -13.05 2.24 0.16
CA THR A 16 -13.42 2.31 1.57
C THR A 16 -12.25 2.06 2.52
N PHE A 17 -11.18 1.42 2.02
CA PHE A 17 -9.99 1.09 2.80
C PHE A 17 -8.85 2.10 2.64
N LEU A 18 -9.01 3.13 1.80
CA LEU A 18 -7.99 4.17 1.63
C LEU A 18 -8.16 5.30 2.65
N PRO A 19 -7.06 6.02 2.99
CA PRO A 19 -7.15 7.31 3.67
C PRO A 19 -7.93 8.34 2.84
N GLU A 20 -8.65 9.26 3.51
CA GLU A 20 -9.53 10.23 2.85
C GLU A 20 -8.82 11.07 1.76
N GLU A 21 -7.56 11.43 1.98
CA GLU A 21 -6.75 12.21 1.03
C GLU A 21 -6.52 11.49 -0.32
N TYR A 22 -6.49 10.15 -0.34
CA TYR A 22 -6.29 9.35 -1.56
C TYR A 22 -7.59 8.86 -2.19
N LYS A 23 -8.74 9.15 -1.57
CA LYS A 23 -10.06 8.79 -2.08
C LYS A 23 -10.46 9.68 -3.27
N LYS A 24 -9.99 9.36 -4.48
CA LYS A 24 -10.39 10.04 -5.72
C LYS A 24 -11.90 9.87 -6.04
N ASN A 25 -12.41 10.72 -6.94
CA ASN A 25 -13.83 10.75 -7.37
C ASN A 25 -14.23 9.58 -8.30
N TYR A 26 -13.56 8.43 -8.20
CA TYR A 26 -13.91 7.26 -8.99
C TYR A 26 -15.25 6.69 -8.53
N VAL A 27 -16.18 6.52 -9.49
CA VAL A 27 -17.48 5.92 -9.27
C VAL A 27 -17.36 4.43 -9.57
N TYR A 28 -17.51 3.60 -8.54
CA TYR A 28 -17.42 2.16 -8.69
C TYR A 28 -18.57 1.64 -9.58
N THR A 29 -18.23 1.08 -10.74
CA THR A 29 -19.15 0.38 -11.63
C THR A 29 -19.15 -1.12 -11.32
N GLU A 30 -19.97 -1.91 -12.02
CA GLU A 30 -20.16 -3.33 -11.70
C GLU A 30 -18.84 -4.11 -11.54
N PRO A 31 -18.67 -4.93 -10.48
CA PRO A 31 -17.46 -5.69 -10.27
C PRO A 31 -17.35 -6.79 -11.31
N HIS A 32 -16.14 -6.99 -11.82
CA HIS A 32 -15.77 -8.25 -12.44
C HIS A 32 -15.65 -9.29 -11.31
N LEU A 33 -16.63 -10.21 -11.24
CA LEU A 33 -16.67 -11.28 -10.25
C LEU A 33 -15.48 -12.23 -10.46
N GLY A 34 -14.42 -11.99 -9.69
CA GLY A 34 -13.29 -12.90 -9.50
C GLY A 34 -13.31 -13.47 -8.08
N ARG A 35 -12.87 -14.72 -7.93
CA ARG A 35 -12.73 -15.37 -6.61
C ARG A 35 -11.48 -14.80 -5.93
N HIS A 36 -11.65 -13.74 -5.14
CA HIS A 36 -10.53 -13.09 -4.44
C HIS A 36 -10.48 -13.62 -3.00
N ASN A 37 -9.58 -14.57 -2.72
CA ASN A 37 -9.12 -14.76 -1.34
C ASN A 37 -8.32 -13.50 -0.97
N SER A 38 -8.39 -13.02 0.28
CA SER A 38 -7.52 -11.91 0.70
C SER A 38 -6.06 -12.39 0.59
N PRO A 39 -5.25 -11.89 -0.36
CA PRO A 39 -3.91 -12.42 -0.61
C PRO A 39 -2.94 -12.10 0.54
N TYR A 40 -3.36 -11.24 1.48
CA TYR A 40 -2.56 -10.77 2.59
C TYR A 40 -2.70 -11.58 3.88
N SER A 41 -3.65 -12.53 3.96
CA SER A 41 -3.92 -13.27 5.21
C SER A 41 -2.66 -13.90 5.81
N THR A 42 -1.87 -14.62 5.00
CA THR A 42 -0.65 -15.30 5.47
C THR A 42 0.47 -14.31 5.82
N LEU A 43 0.55 -13.19 5.11
CA LEU A 43 1.54 -12.12 5.37
C LEU A 43 1.23 -11.36 6.68
N LEU A 44 -0.05 -11.15 6.97
CA LEU A 44 -0.53 -10.48 8.18
C LEU A 44 -0.17 -11.25 9.45
N ASP A 45 -0.32 -12.57 9.44
CA ASP A 45 -0.09 -13.40 10.62
C ASP A 45 1.38 -13.41 11.07
N THR A 46 2.31 -13.37 10.11
CA THR A 46 3.75 -13.33 10.41
C THR A 46 4.23 -11.91 10.76
N ALA A 47 3.70 -10.89 10.07
CA ALA A 47 4.12 -9.51 10.25
C ALA A 47 3.64 -8.91 11.59
N LYS A 48 2.56 -9.43 12.19
CA LYS A 48 1.99 -8.91 13.45
C LYS A 48 3.01 -8.81 14.61
N PHE A 49 3.94 -9.75 14.69
CA PHE A 49 4.89 -9.83 15.80
C PHE A 49 6.23 -9.13 15.54
N ALA A 50 6.39 -8.51 14.36
CA ALA A 50 7.60 -7.81 13.97
C ALA A 50 7.42 -6.28 14.02
N LEU A 51 8.54 -5.56 14.11
CA LEU A 51 8.61 -4.15 13.72
C LEU A 51 8.66 -4.10 12.19
N ASN A 52 7.68 -3.43 11.59
CA ASN A 52 7.57 -3.33 10.14
C ASN A 52 7.83 -1.89 9.69
N TYR A 53 8.62 -1.74 8.65
CA TYR A 53 8.73 -0.49 7.92
C TYR A 53 8.14 -0.66 6.53
N PHE A 54 7.21 0.21 6.17
CA PHE A 54 6.56 0.21 4.88
C PHE A 54 6.79 1.54 4.18
N LEU A 55 7.10 1.49 2.88
CA LEU A 55 7.24 2.68 2.05
C LEU A 55 6.51 2.46 0.73
N ASN A 56 5.67 3.39 0.34
CA ASN A 56 5.01 3.40 -0.96
C ASN A 56 5.16 4.75 -1.67
N CYS A 57 4.90 4.74 -2.97
CA CYS A 57 5.08 5.85 -3.88
C CYS A 57 3.74 6.29 -4.46
N GLN A 58 3.55 7.59 -4.68
CA GLN A 58 2.29 8.15 -5.19
C GLN A 58 1.96 7.71 -6.63
N HIS A 59 2.99 7.58 -7.46
CA HIS A 59 2.91 7.15 -8.85
C HIS A 59 3.32 5.67 -8.99
N ASP A 60 2.70 4.84 -8.15
CA ASP A 60 2.88 3.38 -8.15
C ASP A 60 1.51 2.71 -8.30
N VAL A 61 1.44 1.69 -9.16
CA VAL A 61 0.23 0.87 -9.35
C VAL A 61 -0.13 0.11 -8.09
N LEU A 62 0.84 -0.19 -7.22
CA LEU A 62 0.66 -0.87 -5.94
C LEU A 62 0.40 0.09 -4.77
N ARG A 63 0.29 1.41 -5.02
CA ARG A 63 0.14 2.42 -3.98
C ARG A 63 -1.01 2.09 -3.02
N ASP A 64 -2.16 1.80 -3.61
CA ASP A 64 -3.42 1.64 -2.90
C ASP A 64 -3.44 0.30 -2.14
N ASP A 65 -2.95 -0.78 -2.76
CA ASP A 65 -2.68 -2.06 -2.09
C ASP A 65 -1.76 -1.88 -0.87
N GLY A 66 -0.75 -1.01 -0.97
CA GLY A 66 0.14 -0.67 0.13
C GLY A 66 -0.58 0.00 1.30
N PHE A 67 -1.43 1.00 1.05
CA PHE A 67 -2.25 1.63 2.10
C PHE A 67 -3.19 0.62 2.77
N ILE A 68 -3.81 -0.25 1.98
CA ILE A 68 -4.70 -1.30 2.48
C ILE A 68 -3.93 -2.27 3.37
N TYR A 69 -2.75 -2.72 2.93
CA TYR A 69 -1.90 -3.63 3.70
C TYR A 69 -1.47 -3.03 5.04
N VAL A 70 -0.97 -1.78 5.04
CA VAL A 70 -0.58 -1.07 6.27
C VAL A 70 -1.76 -0.95 7.23
N SER A 71 -2.94 -0.55 6.73
CA SER A 71 -4.15 -0.42 7.54
C SER A 71 -4.56 -1.77 8.15
N GLN A 72 -4.51 -2.86 7.39
CA GLN A 72 -4.80 -4.19 7.88
C GLN A 72 -3.80 -4.63 8.96
N LEU A 73 -2.51 -4.33 8.77
CA LEU A 73 -1.46 -4.68 9.71
C LEU A 73 -1.63 -3.94 11.05
N GLN A 74 -1.96 -2.65 11.01
CA GLN A 74 -2.30 -1.86 12.20
C GLN A 74 -3.54 -2.41 12.91
N ASN A 75 -4.59 -2.78 12.16
CA ASN A 75 -5.84 -3.31 12.71
C ASN A 75 -5.64 -4.63 13.47
N VAL A 76 -4.69 -5.47 13.06
CA VAL A 76 -4.35 -6.72 13.79
C VAL A 76 -3.39 -6.50 14.96
N GLY A 77 -2.99 -5.24 15.23
CA GLY A 77 -2.10 -4.85 16.32
C GLY A 77 -0.60 -4.88 15.97
N GLY A 78 -0.26 -4.99 14.68
CA GLY A 78 1.13 -4.94 14.22
C GLY A 78 1.73 -3.55 14.38
N LYS A 79 3.03 -3.49 14.73
CA LYS A 79 3.79 -2.23 14.79
C LYS A 79 4.31 -1.92 13.39
N VAL A 80 3.84 -0.82 12.80
CA VAL A 80 4.27 -0.39 11.46
C VAL A 80 4.58 1.10 11.43
N SER A 81 5.76 1.43 10.93
CA SER A 81 6.12 2.77 10.47
C SER A 81 5.87 2.85 8.97
N HIS A 82 5.18 3.89 8.51
CA HIS A 82 4.79 4.03 7.12
C HIS A 82 5.20 5.40 6.57
N ASP A 83 5.99 5.39 5.50
CA ASP A 83 6.34 6.56 4.71
C ASP A 83 5.64 6.54 3.34
N HIS A 84 5.06 7.67 2.93
CA HIS A 84 4.51 7.87 1.59
C HIS A 84 5.32 8.90 0.82
N MET A 85 5.79 8.54 -0.38
CA MET A 85 6.57 9.41 -1.25
C MET A 85 5.67 10.02 -2.33
N GLU A 86 5.28 11.29 -2.14
CA GLU A 86 4.38 12.03 -3.04
C GLU A 86 4.92 12.21 -4.46
N ASP A 87 6.24 12.31 -4.62
CA ASP A 87 6.92 12.38 -5.92
C ASP A 87 7.48 11.03 -6.37
N GLY A 88 7.16 9.97 -5.61
CA GLY A 88 7.65 8.61 -5.79
C GLY A 88 7.08 7.89 -7.01
N ILE A 89 7.90 7.09 -7.70
CA ILE A 89 7.46 6.11 -8.72
C ILE A 89 7.78 4.67 -8.28
N HIS A 90 7.13 3.69 -8.91
CA HIS A 90 7.44 2.27 -8.69
C HIS A 90 8.92 1.97 -8.99
N GLY A 91 9.56 1.18 -8.12
CA GLY A 91 10.93 0.71 -8.34
C GLY A 91 12.02 1.78 -8.16
N THR A 92 11.72 2.94 -7.57
CA THR A 92 12.69 4.05 -7.48
C THR A 92 14.02 3.67 -6.81
N LEU A 93 13.99 2.75 -5.85
CA LEU A 93 15.20 2.25 -5.18
C LEU A 93 16.20 1.62 -6.17
N SER A 94 15.74 1.07 -7.29
CA SER A 94 16.62 0.49 -8.33
C SER A 94 17.36 1.55 -9.16
N PHE A 95 16.91 2.81 -9.14
CA PHE A 95 17.49 3.91 -9.93
C PHE A 95 18.48 4.75 -9.11
N MET A 96 19.15 4.16 -8.14
CA MET A 96 20.22 4.82 -7.37
C MET A 96 21.59 4.82 -8.07
N ALA A 97 21.69 4.14 -9.22
CA ALA A 97 22.95 3.93 -9.93
C ALA A 97 22.75 3.96 -11.45
N SER A 98 23.86 3.93 -12.21
CA SER A 98 23.87 3.87 -13.67
C SER A 98 22.96 2.75 -14.22
N PRO A 99 22.29 2.93 -15.38
CA PRO A 99 22.37 4.06 -16.32
C PRO A 99 21.39 5.21 -16.03
N ILE A 100 20.46 5.04 -15.08
CA ILE A 100 19.44 6.04 -14.74
C ILE A 100 19.60 6.36 -13.26
N TYR A 101 20.04 7.58 -12.97
CA TYR A 101 20.27 8.05 -11.62
C TYR A 101 19.18 9.04 -11.17
N LEU A 102 18.35 8.62 -10.23
CA LEU A 102 17.30 9.44 -9.62
C LEU A 102 17.67 9.76 -8.17
N GLN A 103 17.74 11.06 -7.86
CA GLN A 103 17.92 11.57 -6.48
C GLN A 103 16.85 11.05 -5.51
N LEU A 104 15.64 10.80 -6.03
CA LEU A 104 14.56 10.19 -5.27
C LEU A 104 14.94 8.79 -4.73
N GLY A 105 15.72 8.00 -5.46
CA GLY A 105 16.18 6.69 -4.98
C GLY A 105 17.08 6.82 -3.76
N ILE A 106 17.98 7.81 -3.77
CA ILE A 106 18.86 8.11 -2.65
C ILE A 106 18.06 8.55 -1.42
N ARG A 107 17.09 9.46 -1.58
CA ARG A 107 16.21 9.89 -0.48
C ARG A 107 15.41 8.73 0.13
N ILE A 108 14.87 7.84 -0.70
CA ILE A 108 14.13 6.66 -0.23
C ILE A 108 15.06 5.72 0.55
N LYS A 109 16.28 5.50 0.05
CA LYS A 109 17.30 4.71 0.75
C LYS A 109 17.68 5.36 2.08
N ASP A 110 17.90 6.67 2.12
CA ASP A 110 18.24 7.37 3.36
C ASP A 110 17.13 7.27 4.40
N LYS A 111 15.85 7.43 4.00
CA LYS A 111 14.69 7.17 4.89
C LYS A 111 14.70 5.76 5.47
N TYR A 112 14.93 4.75 4.62
CA TYR A 112 15.01 3.36 5.06
C TYR A 112 16.15 3.11 6.03
N ILE A 113 17.37 3.60 5.71
CA ILE A 113 18.54 3.42 6.58
C ILE A 113 18.34 4.13 7.92
N ASN A 114 17.87 5.37 7.93
CA ASN A 114 17.60 6.09 9.17
C ASN A 114 16.59 5.35 10.05
N TRP A 115 15.53 4.81 9.45
CA TRP A 115 14.57 4.02 10.20
C TRP A 115 15.20 2.77 10.82
N LEU A 116 16.08 2.08 10.09
CA LEU A 116 16.81 0.93 10.64
C LEU A 116 17.69 1.33 11.81
N GLU A 117 18.49 2.40 11.67
CA GLU A 117 19.38 2.91 12.72
C GLU A 117 18.62 3.32 14.00
N GLU A 118 17.38 3.80 13.85
CA GLU A 118 16.53 4.18 14.99
C GLU A 118 15.84 2.99 15.68
N ASN A 119 15.71 1.83 15.02
CA ASN A 119 14.83 0.75 15.47
C ASN A 119 15.52 -0.64 15.61
N LEU A 120 16.78 -0.79 15.18
CA LEU A 120 17.57 -2.04 15.27
C LEU A 120 18.97 -1.78 15.85
#